data_AF-A0A9E0W4W8-F1
#
_entry.id   AF-A0A9E0W4W8-F1
#
_cell.length_a   1.000
_cell.length_b   1.000
_cell.length_c   1.000
_cell.angle_alpha   90.00
_cell.angle_beta   90.00
_cell.angle_gamma   90.00
#
_symmetry.space_group_name_H-M   'P 1'
#
loop_
_entity.id
_entity.type
_entity.pdbx_description
1 polymer ?
#
loop_
_entity_poly.entity_id
_entity_poly.type
_entity_poly.pdbx_seq_one_letter_code
_entity_poly.pdbx_strand_id
1 'polypeptide(L)'
;MTKLLLGPVLSFRGVSDADTWKVSALMGIKDTDAYPEVLVDGKRAPAPAVLLRHKGIIYLRYNLSCDQHKVERRVEYSVSGIAQTWSFTVPGKDFAPRMAYVSCNGFSDPNGVRKLIKSENEVWGDLLCSHDKTVRPSDYKLDKEQLWHEQRTHAKGLQRFHLLLMGGDQIYFDSIWEDLKPLKEWIGLPREKQLRYRVSKRLDQRIEDYYISLYSTRWLPKERNAWGSNEASNDCANGMARIPTVMMWDDHDIFDGWGSYSPEMQQSELFSRLFFHARRAFWIFQMQHAADSLPVLESQSGLEVRNDDPLFRPVKWSQVLGEDELALPLLDDQPGFTFMHRAGPVRLVVADLRTERSQEQVLGPETWRSLQNSLSNIEANDRKHPGTGCQHLLFMSSVPVVHPKLSLAEAFFDSFGS
;
A
#
# COMPACT_ATOMS: atom_id res chain seq x y z
N MET A 1 0.98 -10.27 -27.82
CA MET A 1 1.92 -10.46 -26.70
C MET A 1 1.38 -9.68 -25.53
N THR A 2 1.15 -10.32 -24.39
CA THR A 2 0.63 -9.65 -23.19
C THR A 2 1.56 -8.50 -22.80
N LYS A 3 1.05 -7.29 -22.64
CA LYS A 3 1.82 -6.15 -22.13
C LYS A 3 1.20 -5.68 -20.83
N LEU A 4 1.97 -5.76 -19.74
CA LEU A 4 1.58 -5.17 -18.47
C LEU A 4 1.69 -3.65 -18.56
N LEU A 5 0.63 -2.98 -18.11
CA LEU A 5 0.53 -1.53 -17.94
C LEU A 5 0.62 -1.13 -16.45
N LEU A 6 0.49 -2.12 -15.56
CA LEU A 6 0.77 -2.01 -14.12
C LEU A 6 1.10 -3.41 -13.57
N GLY A 7 2.00 -3.48 -12.58
CA GLY A 7 2.29 -4.69 -11.83
C GLY A 7 3.19 -5.72 -12.54
N PRO A 8 3.30 -6.94 -11.98
CA PRO A 8 2.50 -7.45 -10.87
C PRO A 8 2.77 -6.75 -9.53
N VAL A 9 1.72 -6.43 -8.77
CA VAL A 9 1.83 -5.94 -7.39
C VAL A 9 1.26 -6.99 -6.45
N LEU A 10 2.14 -7.65 -5.70
CA LEU A 10 1.74 -8.70 -4.76
C LEU A 10 1.16 -8.10 -3.48
N SER A 11 0.09 -8.67 -2.96
CA SER A 11 -0.51 -8.29 -1.67
C SER A 11 -0.76 -9.53 -0.82
N PHE A 12 -0.33 -9.48 0.43
CA PHE A 12 -0.62 -10.51 1.42
C PHE A 12 -2.06 -10.40 1.91
N ARG A 13 -2.79 -11.52 1.91
CA ARG A 13 -4.22 -11.58 2.23
C ARG A 13 -4.52 -12.35 3.52
N GLY A 14 -3.50 -12.70 4.29
CA GLY A 14 -3.62 -13.47 5.51
C GLY A 14 -3.30 -14.97 5.33
N VAL A 15 -3.53 -15.71 6.39
CA VAL A 15 -3.38 -17.17 6.42
C VAL A 15 -4.74 -17.78 6.74
N SER A 16 -5.18 -18.77 5.97
CA SER A 16 -6.44 -19.48 6.26
C SER A 16 -6.26 -20.49 7.40
N ASP A 17 -7.37 -20.95 7.98
CA ASP A 17 -7.37 -22.04 8.96
C ASP A 17 -6.88 -23.38 8.37
N ALA A 18 -6.93 -23.52 7.04
CA ALA A 18 -6.42 -24.67 6.30
C ALA A 18 -4.94 -24.51 5.89
N ASP A 19 -4.18 -23.67 6.60
CA ASP A 19 -2.76 -23.38 6.34
C ASP A 19 -2.49 -22.84 4.92
N THR A 20 -3.44 -22.15 4.31
CA THR A 20 -3.23 -21.50 3.00
C THR A 20 -2.61 -20.13 3.22
N TRP A 21 -1.41 -19.90 2.69
CA TRP A 21 -0.80 -18.58 2.62
C TRP A 21 -1.45 -17.80 1.47
N LYS A 22 -2.31 -16.84 1.81
CA LYS A 22 -3.09 -16.12 0.81
C LYS A 22 -2.32 -14.94 0.24
N VAL A 23 -2.15 -14.92 -1.07
CA VAL A 23 -1.49 -13.83 -1.81
C VAL A 23 -2.30 -13.52 -3.04
N SER A 24 -2.45 -12.23 -3.37
CA SER A 24 -2.99 -11.79 -4.65
C SER A 24 -1.95 -11.04 -5.46
N ALA A 25 -2.18 -10.93 -6.77
CA ALA A 25 -1.41 -10.07 -7.65
C ALA A 25 -2.31 -9.15 -8.45
N LEU A 26 -2.10 -7.84 -8.31
CA LEU A 26 -2.73 -6.82 -9.13
C LEU A 26 -1.92 -6.60 -10.42
N MET A 27 -2.60 -6.64 -11.56
CA MET A 27 -2.04 -6.39 -12.87
C MET A 27 -2.97 -5.52 -13.71
N GLY A 28 -2.41 -4.53 -14.40
CA GLY A 28 -3.11 -3.73 -15.41
C GLY A 28 -2.75 -4.18 -16.82
N ILE A 29 -3.73 -4.37 -17.70
CA ILE A 29 -3.53 -4.67 -19.13
C ILE A 29 -4.49 -3.83 -19.98
N LYS A 30 -4.33 -3.83 -21.31
CA LYS A 30 -5.35 -3.21 -22.17
C LYS A 30 -6.66 -3.95 -22.03
N ASP A 31 -7.78 -3.22 -21.98
CA ASP A 31 -9.11 -3.80 -21.80
C ASP A 31 -9.60 -4.65 -22.98
N THR A 32 -8.97 -4.49 -24.14
CA THR A 32 -9.15 -5.30 -25.36
C THR A 32 -8.37 -6.61 -25.36
N ASP A 33 -7.36 -6.76 -24.50
CA ASP A 33 -6.51 -7.94 -24.47
C ASP A 33 -7.20 -9.08 -23.70
N ALA A 34 -6.94 -10.32 -24.11
CA ALA A 34 -7.35 -11.49 -23.34
C ALA A 34 -6.64 -11.52 -21.98
N TYR A 35 -7.32 -12.02 -20.95
CA TYR A 35 -6.72 -12.15 -19.62
C TYR A 35 -5.57 -13.15 -19.69
N PRO A 36 -4.34 -12.76 -19.30
CA PRO A 36 -3.22 -13.68 -19.35
C PRO A 36 -3.43 -14.82 -18.36
N GLU A 37 -3.09 -16.02 -18.79
CA GLU A 37 -3.00 -17.17 -17.90
C GLU A 37 -1.86 -16.95 -16.90
N VAL A 38 -2.12 -17.28 -15.63
CA VAL A 38 -1.12 -17.25 -14.56
C VAL A 38 -0.91 -18.66 -14.04
N LEU A 39 0.34 -19.07 -13.91
CA LEU A 39 0.73 -20.32 -13.27
C LEU A 39 1.36 -20.03 -11.92
N VAL A 40 1.03 -20.81 -10.90
CA VAL A 40 1.60 -20.78 -9.54
C VAL A 40 2.07 -22.19 -9.23
N ASP A 41 3.37 -22.38 -9.01
CA ASP A 41 4.03 -23.69 -8.94
C ASP A 41 3.60 -24.62 -10.09
N GLY A 42 3.53 -24.07 -11.31
CA GLY A 42 3.11 -24.78 -12.52
C GLY A 42 1.61 -25.10 -12.60
N LYS A 43 0.80 -24.76 -11.60
CA LYS A 43 -0.66 -24.94 -11.62
C LYS A 43 -1.36 -23.66 -12.07
N ARG A 44 -2.38 -23.80 -12.91
CA ARG A 44 -3.19 -22.67 -13.36
C ARG A 44 -3.91 -22.01 -12.19
N ALA A 45 -3.70 -20.70 -12.01
CA ALA A 45 -4.47 -19.88 -11.08
C ALA A 45 -5.94 -19.76 -11.54
N PRO A 46 -6.89 -19.58 -10.62
CA PRO A 46 -8.28 -19.27 -10.97
C PRO A 46 -8.39 -18.02 -11.85
N ALA A 47 -9.56 -17.84 -12.48
CA ALA A 47 -9.86 -16.63 -13.23
C ALA A 47 -9.71 -15.38 -12.33
N PRO A 48 -9.12 -14.29 -12.83
CA PRO A 48 -8.94 -13.09 -12.03
C PRO A 48 -10.26 -12.35 -11.79
N ALA A 49 -10.35 -11.65 -10.67
CA ALA A 49 -11.40 -10.67 -10.44
C ALA A 49 -11.07 -9.36 -11.18
N VAL A 50 -12.09 -8.72 -11.77
CA VAL A 50 -11.94 -7.37 -12.34
C VAL A 50 -12.10 -6.36 -11.22
N LEU A 51 -11.07 -5.54 -10.99
CA LEU A 51 -11.14 -4.51 -9.97
C LEU A 51 -11.70 -3.19 -10.51
N LEU A 52 -11.27 -2.82 -11.73
CA LEU A 52 -11.64 -1.55 -12.37
C LEU A 52 -11.39 -1.63 -13.88
N ARG A 53 -12.25 -0.99 -14.66
CA ARG A 53 -11.98 -0.60 -16.06
C ARG A 53 -11.91 0.91 -16.15
N HIS A 54 -10.82 1.44 -16.67
CA HIS A 54 -10.64 2.88 -16.81
C HIS A 54 -9.73 3.22 -17.99
N LYS A 55 -10.21 4.08 -18.89
CA LYS A 55 -9.46 4.60 -20.06
C LYS A 55 -8.72 3.54 -20.89
N GLY A 56 -9.41 2.45 -21.24
CA GLY A 56 -8.82 1.40 -22.07
C GLY A 56 -7.88 0.44 -21.31
N ILE A 57 -7.81 0.56 -19.98
CA ILE A 57 -7.07 -0.34 -19.10
C ILE A 57 -8.06 -1.11 -18.24
N ILE A 58 -7.82 -2.41 -18.10
CA ILE A 58 -8.48 -3.26 -17.11
C ILE A 58 -7.48 -3.65 -16.04
N TYR A 59 -7.87 -3.47 -14.78
CA TYR A 59 -7.10 -3.86 -13.60
C TYR A 59 -7.67 -5.15 -13.03
N LEU A 60 -6.83 -6.16 -12.92
CA LEU A 60 -7.17 -7.53 -12.59
C LEU A 60 -6.46 -7.97 -11.31
N ARG A 61 -7.16 -8.70 -10.45
CA ARG A 61 -6.58 -9.36 -9.28
C ARG A 61 -6.57 -10.87 -9.44
N TYR A 62 -5.38 -11.45 -9.47
CA TYR A 62 -5.16 -12.88 -9.53
C TYR A 62 -4.97 -13.47 -8.13
N ASN A 63 -5.43 -14.71 -7.94
CA ASN A 63 -5.18 -15.48 -6.73
C ASN A 63 -3.87 -16.27 -6.88
N LEU A 64 -2.85 -15.92 -6.08
CA LEU A 64 -1.56 -16.63 -6.03
C LEU A 64 -1.39 -17.44 -4.73
N SER A 65 -2.49 -17.72 -4.04
CA SER A 65 -2.47 -18.44 -2.76
C SER A 65 -1.90 -19.85 -2.93
N CYS A 66 -1.21 -20.31 -1.91
CA CYS A 66 -0.51 -21.59 -1.91
C CYS A 66 -0.47 -22.20 -0.51
N ASP A 67 -0.17 -23.49 -0.44
CA ASP A 67 -0.08 -24.20 0.83
C ASP A 67 1.16 -23.76 1.61
N GLN A 68 0.95 -23.40 2.88
CA GLN A 68 2.03 -23.18 3.83
C GLN A 68 2.55 -24.53 4.34
N HIS A 69 3.86 -24.71 4.31
CA HIS A 69 4.51 -25.95 4.76
C HIS A 69 5.13 -25.77 6.15
N LYS A 70 5.50 -26.87 6.82
CA LYS A 70 6.25 -26.81 8.09
C LYS A 70 7.60 -26.11 7.97
N VAL A 71 8.21 -26.20 6.80
CA VAL A 71 9.46 -25.52 6.46
C VAL A 71 9.18 -24.43 5.44
N GLU A 72 9.97 -23.37 5.53
CA GLU A 72 9.93 -22.27 4.58
C GLU A 72 10.15 -22.76 3.14
N ARG A 73 9.46 -22.15 2.18
CA ARG A 73 9.54 -22.53 0.76
C ARG A 73 9.43 -21.35 -0.18
N ARG A 74 10.08 -21.45 -1.34
CA ARG A 74 9.89 -20.56 -2.49
C ARG A 74 8.67 -21.02 -3.30
N VAL A 75 7.90 -20.07 -3.79
CA VAL A 75 6.73 -20.26 -4.64
C VAL A 75 6.96 -19.50 -5.92
N GLU A 76 6.91 -20.20 -7.04
CA GLU A 76 7.15 -19.62 -8.36
C GLU A 76 5.82 -19.23 -9.02
N TYR A 77 5.79 -18.11 -9.73
CA TYR A 77 4.66 -17.79 -10.59
C TYR A 77 5.10 -17.14 -11.91
N SER A 78 4.31 -17.38 -12.95
CA SER A 78 4.55 -16.86 -14.30
C SER A 78 3.26 -16.35 -14.94
N VAL A 79 3.40 -15.41 -15.87
CA VAL A 79 2.29 -14.78 -16.59
C VAL A 79 2.47 -15.04 -18.07
N SER A 80 1.47 -15.65 -18.71
CA SER A 80 1.54 -16.00 -20.13
C SER A 80 1.77 -14.77 -21.01
N GLY A 81 2.76 -14.88 -21.90
CA GLY A 81 3.20 -13.79 -22.77
C GLY A 81 4.25 -12.86 -22.18
N ILE A 82 4.67 -13.07 -20.92
CA ILE A 82 5.77 -12.35 -20.27
C ILE A 82 6.94 -13.32 -20.05
N ALA A 83 8.16 -12.91 -20.42
CA ALA A 83 9.35 -13.76 -20.33
C ALA A 83 9.85 -13.94 -18.88
N GLN A 84 9.57 -13.00 -18.00
CA GLN A 84 9.97 -13.06 -16.60
C GLN A 84 9.11 -14.07 -15.83
N THR A 85 9.79 -14.95 -15.10
CA THR A 85 9.21 -15.71 -14.00
C THR A 85 9.59 -15.05 -12.69
N TRP A 86 8.62 -14.92 -11.78
CA TRP A 86 8.82 -14.33 -10.46
C TRP A 86 8.62 -15.38 -9.38
N SER A 87 8.95 -15.01 -8.15
CA SER A 87 8.69 -15.83 -6.99
C SER A 87 8.60 -14.98 -5.74
N PHE A 88 7.90 -15.51 -4.75
CA PHE A 88 7.95 -15.04 -3.38
C PHE A 88 8.26 -16.23 -2.46
N THR A 89 8.62 -15.94 -1.21
CA THR A 89 8.93 -16.97 -0.22
C THR A 89 7.88 -16.97 0.89
N VAL A 90 7.41 -18.17 1.25
CA VAL A 90 6.38 -18.43 2.27
C VAL A 90 7.05 -18.96 3.53
N PRO A 91 6.78 -18.36 4.71
CA PRO A 91 7.41 -18.80 5.96
C PRO A 91 6.94 -20.19 6.34
N GLY A 92 7.75 -20.91 7.12
CA GLY A 92 7.29 -22.15 7.75
C GLY A 92 6.08 -21.89 8.64
N LYS A 93 5.18 -22.86 8.73
CA LYS A 93 4.00 -22.82 9.59
C LYS A 93 4.42 -22.50 11.03
N ASP A 94 3.68 -21.60 11.68
CA ASP A 94 3.90 -21.15 13.06
C ASP A 94 5.23 -20.40 13.33
N PHE A 95 5.99 -20.05 12.28
CA PHE A 95 7.16 -19.16 12.39
C PHE A 95 6.79 -17.71 12.12
N ALA A 96 7.50 -16.79 12.77
CA ALA A 96 7.39 -15.37 12.47
C ALA A 96 7.88 -15.08 11.03
N PRO A 97 7.12 -14.34 10.22
CA PRO A 97 7.62 -13.89 8.93
C PRO A 97 8.78 -12.90 9.14
N ARG A 98 9.85 -13.07 8.37
CA ARG A 98 10.85 -12.01 8.14
C ARG A 98 10.23 -10.92 7.25
N MET A 99 10.29 -9.67 7.70
CA MET A 99 9.61 -8.54 7.06
C MET A 99 10.59 -7.40 6.80
N ALA A 100 10.36 -6.65 5.74
CA ALA A 100 10.98 -5.34 5.51
C ALA A 100 9.91 -4.26 5.66
N TYR A 101 10.33 -3.04 6.00
CA TYR A 101 9.46 -1.87 6.08
C TYR A 101 9.96 -0.81 5.10
N VAL A 102 9.03 -0.21 4.35
CA VAL A 102 9.28 0.93 3.48
C VAL A 102 8.16 1.95 3.62
N SER A 103 8.47 3.22 3.36
CA SER A 103 7.52 4.32 3.22
C SER A 103 8.13 5.35 2.28
N CYS A 104 7.36 6.36 1.87
CA CYS A 104 7.85 7.48 1.06
C CYS A 104 8.45 7.02 -0.29
N ASN A 105 7.66 6.30 -1.08
CA ASN A 105 8.04 5.72 -2.38
C ASN A 105 7.92 6.72 -3.55
N GLY A 106 8.19 8.02 -3.30
CA GLY A 106 8.04 9.07 -4.30
C GLY A 106 8.66 10.39 -3.87
N PHE A 107 8.38 11.43 -4.65
CA PHE A 107 8.89 12.78 -4.43
C PHE A 107 7.74 13.78 -4.58
N SER A 108 7.63 14.70 -3.63
CA SER A 108 6.66 15.80 -3.69
C SER A 108 6.98 16.77 -4.84
N ASP A 109 8.25 16.92 -5.22
CA ASP A 109 8.71 17.74 -6.35
C ASP A 109 9.57 16.89 -7.33
N PRO A 110 9.12 16.67 -8.57
CA PRO A 110 9.91 16.01 -9.61
C PRO A 110 11.26 16.71 -9.91
N ASN A 111 11.39 18.01 -9.67
CA ASN A 111 12.68 18.70 -9.82
C ASN A 111 13.67 18.34 -8.72
N GLY A 112 13.19 17.87 -7.56
CA GLY A 112 14.02 17.36 -6.48
C GLY A 112 14.86 16.15 -6.91
N VAL A 113 14.32 15.30 -7.80
CA VAL A 113 15.03 14.13 -8.35
C VAL A 113 16.33 14.51 -9.05
N ARG A 114 16.34 15.65 -9.76
CA ARG A 114 17.52 16.14 -10.49
C ARG A 114 18.69 16.55 -9.57
N LYS A 115 18.42 16.73 -8.28
CA LYS A 115 19.41 17.13 -7.27
C LYS A 115 20.00 15.94 -6.53
N LEU A 116 19.53 14.71 -6.80
CA LEU A 116 20.00 13.54 -6.09
C LEU A 116 21.41 13.15 -6.55
N ILE A 117 22.26 12.83 -5.57
CA ILE A 117 23.60 12.26 -5.81
C ILE A 117 23.49 10.81 -6.31
N LYS A 118 22.41 10.12 -5.92
CA LYS A 118 22.10 8.74 -6.30
C LYS A 118 20.77 8.65 -7.04
N SER A 119 20.57 7.59 -7.82
CA SER A 119 19.30 7.34 -8.52
C SER A 119 18.13 7.24 -7.52
N GLU A 120 16.94 7.68 -7.95
CA GLU A 120 15.69 7.55 -7.19
C GLU A 120 15.36 6.11 -6.77
N ASN A 121 15.88 5.12 -7.50
CA ASN A 121 15.65 3.69 -7.25
C ASN A 121 16.75 3.01 -6.41
N GLU A 122 17.74 3.75 -5.91
CA GLU A 122 18.89 3.14 -5.20
C GLU A 122 18.46 2.29 -4.00
N VAL A 123 17.54 2.81 -3.18
CA VAL A 123 17.07 2.11 -1.98
C VAL A 123 16.27 0.85 -2.35
N TRP A 124 15.52 0.89 -3.46
CA TRP A 124 14.87 -0.30 -4.02
C TRP A 124 15.89 -1.32 -4.50
N GLY A 125 16.96 -0.88 -5.16
CA GLY A 125 18.05 -1.76 -5.58
C GLY A 125 18.73 -2.45 -4.41
N ASP A 126 19.01 -1.73 -3.32
CA ASP A 126 19.58 -2.33 -2.12
C ASP A 126 18.62 -3.35 -1.46
N LEU A 127 17.34 -2.97 -1.30
CA LEU A 127 16.31 -3.88 -0.78
C LEU A 127 16.21 -5.15 -1.63
N LEU A 128 16.16 -5.02 -2.96
CA LEU A 128 16.06 -6.12 -3.90
C LEU A 128 17.28 -7.04 -3.87
N CYS A 129 18.48 -6.48 -3.87
CA CYS A 129 19.72 -7.25 -3.80
C CYS A 129 19.90 -7.96 -2.44
N SER A 130 19.40 -7.34 -1.37
CA SER A 130 19.31 -7.94 -0.04
C SER A 130 18.25 -9.05 0.02
N HIS A 131 17.17 -8.92 -0.75
CA HIS A 131 16.03 -9.84 -0.77
C HIS A 131 16.24 -11.09 -1.64
N ASP A 132 16.73 -10.93 -2.86
CA ASP A 132 16.91 -12.02 -3.82
C ASP A 132 18.27 -11.91 -4.52
N LYS A 133 19.12 -12.91 -4.34
CA LYS A 133 20.45 -12.90 -4.96
C LYS A 133 20.40 -12.94 -6.49
N THR A 134 19.28 -13.36 -7.10
CA THR A 134 19.18 -13.48 -8.56
C THR A 134 19.06 -12.14 -9.28
N VAL A 135 18.78 -11.05 -8.56
CA VAL A 135 18.69 -9.69 -9.15
C VAL A 135 19.92 -8.83 -8.86
N ARG A 136 20.96 -9.42 -8.24
CA ARG A 136 22.21 -8.72 -7.96
C ARG A 136 22.99 -8.49 -9.26
N PRO A 137 23.50 -7.27 -9.50
CA PRO A 137 24.55 -7.04 -10.48
C PRO A 137 25.76 -7.94 -10.22
N SER A 138 26.54 -8.24 -11.27
CA SER A 138 27.72 -9.12 -11.18
C SER A 138 28.82 -8.59 -10.26
N ASP A 139 28.89 -7.28 -10.07
CA ASP A 139 29.85 -6.58 -9.23
C ASP A 139 29.28 -6.18 -7.85
N TYR A 140 28.07 -6.65 -7.50
CA TYR A 140 27.42 -6.32 -6.23
C TYR A 140 28.23 -6.82 -5.03
N LYS A 141 28.51 -5.93 -4.08
CA LYS A 141 29.27 -6.23 -2.86
C LYS A 141 28.33 -6.32 -1.67
N LEU A 142 28.41 -7.44 -0.96
CA LEU A 142 27.63 -7.66 0.25
C LEU A 142 28.24 -6.93 1.43
N ASP A 143 27.39 -6.29 2.24
CA ASP A 143 27.78 -5.86 3.58
C ASP A 143 27.80 -7.05 4.57
N LYS A 144 28.20 -6.80 5.82
CA LYS A 144 28.28 -7.82 6.87
C LYS A 144 26.93 -8.46 7.20
N GLU A 145 25.86 -7.66 7.20
CA GLU A 145 24.51 -8.12 7.51
C GLU A 145 23.98 -8.97 6.35
N GLN A 146 24.12 -8.53 5.11
CA GLN A 146 23.73 -9.30 3.93
C GLN A 146 24.50 -10.63 3.83
N LEU A 147 25.80 -10.63 4.15
CA LEU A 147 26.62 -11.85 4.21
C LEU A 147 26.08 -12.86 5.23
N TRP A 148 25.50 -12.40 6.34
CA TRP A 148 24.88 -13.27 7.36
C TRP A 148 23.67 -14.05 6.80
N HIS A 149 22.94 -13.48 5.83
CA HIS A 149 21.77 -14.11 5.21
C HIS A 149 22.13 -15.09 4.08
N GLU A 150 23.36 -15.04 3.53
CA GLU A 150 23.75 -15.90 2.39
C GLU A 150 23.57 -17.39 2.72
N GLN A 151 24.24 -17.90 3.76
CA GLN A 151 24.18 -19.32 4.10
C GLN A 151 22.83 -19.75 4.72
N ARG A 152 22.13 -18.81 5.38
CA ARG A 152 20.89 -19.11 6.10
C ARG A 152 19.67 -19.16 5.20
N THR A 153 19.69 -18.36 4.13
CA THR A 153 18.55 -18.11 3.26
C THR A 153 18.90 -18.36 1.79
N HIS A 154 19.81 -17.58 1.20
CA HIS A 154 20.02 -17.59 -0.24
C HIS A 154 20.72 -18.86 -0.77
N ALA A 155 21.57 -19.52 0.04
CA ALA A 155 22.18 -20.80 -0.29
C ALA A 155 21.15 -21.93 -0.37
N LYS A 156 19.99 -21.78 0.30
CA LYS A 156 18.85 -22.70 0.24
C LYS A 156 17.87 -22.37 -0.88
N GLY A 157 18.18 -21.38 -1.73
CA GLY A 157 17.32 -20.92 -2.82
C GLY A 157 16.14 -20.04 -2.39
N LEU A 158 16.07 -19.64 -1.12
CA LEU A 158 14.99 -18.83 -0.55
C LEU A 158 15.26 -17.33 -0.69
N GLN A 159 14.23 -16.50 -0.53
CA GLN A 159 14.35 -15.03 -0.49
C GLN A 159 14.31 -14.51 0.96
N ARG A 160 14.97 -13.39 1.23
CA ARG A 160 15.14 -12.86 2.60
C ARG A 160 13.82 -12.50 3.29
N PHE A 161 12.91 -11.85 2.58
CA PHE A 161 11.70 -11.29 3.18
C PHE A 161 10.46 -12.03 2.69
N HIS A 162 9.52 -12.28 3.59
CA HIS A 162 8.22 -12.86 3.26
C HIS A 162 7.15 -11.79 3.05
N LEU A 163 7.27 -10.65 3.74
CA LEU A 163 6.35 -9.52 3.64
C LEU A 163 7.11 -8.20 3.50
N LEU A 164 6.53 -7.28 2.75
CA LEU A 164 6.94 -5.88 2.65
C LEU A 164 5.84 -5.00 3.27
N LEU A 165 6.12 -4.44 4.43
CA LEU A 165 5.23 -3.49 5.09
C LEU A 165 5.43 -2.12 4.46
N MET A 166 4.36 -1.53 3.94
CA MET A 166 4.37 -0.23 3.26
C MET A 166 3.46 0.71 4.05
N GLY A 167 4.08 1.54 4.89
CA GLY A 167 3.35 2.26 5.93
C GLY A 167 2.81 3.63 5.53
N GLY A 168 2.66 3.95 4.25
CA GLY A 168 2.24 5.29 3.83
C GLY A 168 3.17 5.96 2.84
N ASP A 169 2.63 6.92 2.09
CA ASP A 169 3.30 7.63 1.01
C ASP A 169 3.81 6.67 -0.07
N GLN A 170 2.99 5.70 -0.46
CA GLN A 170 3.33 4.77 -1.56
C GLN A 170 3.30 5.48 -2.92
N ILE A 171 2.57 6.59 -2.99
CA ILE A 171 2.44 7.48 -4.14
C ILE A 171 2.23 8.91 -3.66
N TYR A 172 2.80 9.87 -4.38
CA TYR A 172 2.69 11.30 -4.07
C TYR A 172 1.79 11.98 -5.09
N PHE A 173 0.62 12.44 -4.65
CA PHE A 173 -0.37 13.11 -5.51
C PHE A 173 -0.20 14.64 -5.58
N ASP A 174 0.78 15.21 -4.90
CA ASP A 174 0.93 16.67 -4.73
C ASP A 174 1.07 17.44 -6.05
N SER A 175 1.68 16.80 -7.06
CA SER A 175 1.83 17.38 -8.39
C SER A 175 0.47 17.68 -9.06
N ILE A 176 -0.65 17.13 -8.58
CA ILE A 176 -2.00 17.40 -9.09
C ILE A 176 -2.33 18.90 -9.08
N TRP A 177 -1.82 19.61 -8.08
CA TRP A 177 -2.00 21.05 -7.88
C TRP A 177 -1.38 21.88 -9.01
N GLU A 178 -0.30 21.39 -9.62
CA GLU A 178 0.38 22.03 -10.73
C GLU A 178 -0.11 21.51 -12.09
N ASP A 179 -0.34 20.20 -12.19
CA ASP A 179 -0.69 19.52 -13.44
C ASP A 179 -2.11 19.83 -13.92
N LEU A 180 -3.05 20.00 -12.98
CA LEU A 180 -4.43 20.34 -13.31
C LEU A 180 -4.63 21.87 -13.23
N LYS A 181 -4.61 22.52 -14.40
CA LYS A 181 -4.83 23.99 -14.54
C LYS A 181 -5.93 24.57 -13.61
N PRO A 182 -7.15 24.00 -13.47
CA PRO A 182 -8.16 24.55 -12.56
C PRO A 182 -7.76 24.51 -11.08
N LEU A 183 -6.98 23.51 -10.65
CA LEU A 183 -6.47 23.41 -9.28
C LEU A 183 -5.32 24.39 -9.05
N LYS A 184 -4.44 24.56 -10.05
CA LYS A 184 -3.40 25.59 -10.04
C LYS A 184 -3.99 27.00 -9.91
N GLU A 185 -5.05 27.28 -10.66
CA GLU A 185 -5.80 28.54 -10.55
C GLU A 185 -6.46 28.70 -9.17
N TRP A 186 -6.98 27.61 -8.60
CA TRP A 186 -7.60 27.61 -7.27
C TRP A 186 -6.63 28.01 -6.16
N ILE A 187 -5.36 27.59 -6.23
CA ILE A 187 -4.32 27.98 -5.25
C ILE A 187 -4.16 29.51 -5.19
N GLY A 188 -4.26 30.20 -6.32
CA GLY A 188 -4.13 31.66 -6.40
C GLY A 188 -5.36 32.45 -5.95
N LEU A 189 -6.47 31.77 -5.61
CA LEU A 189 -7.68 32.45 -5.16
C LEU A 189 -7.58 32.90 -3.68
N PRO A 190 -8.21 34.04 -3.32
CA PRO A 190 -8.43 34.37 -1.91
C PRO A 190 -9.19 33.26 -1.18
N ARG A 191 -8.89 33.07 0.12
CA ARG A 191 -9.45 31.99 0.96
C ARG A 191 -10.98 31.85 0.87
N GLU A 192 -11.71 32.96 0.91
CA GLU A 192 -13.18 32.94 0.79
C GLU A 192 -13.68 32.34 -0.53
N LYS A 193 -12.96 32.58 -1.63
CA LYS A 193 -13.29 32.03 -2.94
C LYS A 193 -12.88 30.57 -3.05
N GLN A 194 -11.78 30.17 -2.40
CA GLN A 194 -11.37 28.77 -2.32
C GLN A 194 -12.43 27.91 -1.63
N LEU A 195 -12.95 28.38 -0.48
CA LEU A 195 -13.97 27.67 0.29
C LEU A 195 -15.31 27.51 -0.45
N ARG A 196 -15.64 28.45 -1.34
CA ARG A 196 -16.89 28.44 -2.15
C ARG A 196 -16.70 27.85 -3.54
N TYR A 197 -15.51 27.34 -3.86
CA TYR A 197 -15.20 26.81 -5.18
C TYR A 197 -16.07 25.58 -5.49
N ARG A 198 -16.66 25.56 -6.69
CA ARG A 198 -17.53 24.46 -7.15
C ARG A 198 -16.79 23.57 -8.13
N VAL A 199 -16.89 22.26 -7.94
CA VAL A 199 -16.23 21.26 -8.78
C VAL A 199 -17.17 20.90 -9.93
N SER A 200 -16.83 21.37 -11.14
CA SER A 200 -17.57 20.95 -12.33
C SER A 200 -17.40 19.43 -12.57
N LYS A 201 -18.40 18.79 -13.20
CA LYS A 201 -18.31 17.36 -13.60
C LYS A 201 -17.04 17.04 -14.41
N ARG A 202 -16.60 17.99 -15.25
CA ARG A 202 -15.37 17.85 -16.05
C ARG A 202 -14.12 17.86 -15.17
N LEU A 203 -14.06 18.73 -14.17
CA LEU A 203 -12.94 18.76 -13.23
C LEU A 203 -12.94 17.49 -12.38
N ASP A 204 -14.11 17.06 -11.91
CA ASP A 204 -14.27 15.83 -11.13
C ASP A 204 -13.71 14.60 -11.86
N GLN A 205 -14.10 14.42 -13.14
CA GLN A 205 -13.55 13.34 -13.96
C GLN A 205 -12.03 13.45 -14.13
N ARG A 206 -11.50 14.66 -14.32
CA ARG A 206 -10.04 14.86 -14.45
C ARG A 206 -9.28 14.53 -13.17
N ILE A 207 -9.89 14.74 -12.01
CA ILE A 207 -9.32 14.35 -10.71
C ILE A 207 -9.30 12.82 -10.62
N GLU A 208 -10.41 12.13 -10.91
CA GLU A 208 -10.46 10.67 -10.94
C GLU A 208 -9.38 10.08 -11.86
N ASP A 209 -9.32 10.60 -13.09
CA ASP A 209 -8.37 10.19 -14.10
C ASP A 209 -6.92 10.33 -13.61
N TYR A 210 -6.62 11.40 -12.88
CA TYR A 210 -5.30 11.67 -12.32
C TYR A 210 -4.94 10.65 -11.25
N TYR A 211 -5.84 10.42 -10.28
CA TYR A 211 -5.62 9.44 -9.21
C TYR A 211 -5.35 8.04 -9.76
N ILE A 212 -6.14 7.59 -10.74
CA ILE A 212 -5.99 6.26 -11.34
C ILE A 212 -4.74 6.16 -12.21
N SER A 213 -4.46 7.15 -13.05
CA SER A 213 -3.36 7.07 -14.02
C SER A 213 -1.98 7.19 -13.38
N LEU A 214 -1.87 7.88 -12.24
CA LEU A 214 -0.59 8.07 -11.57
C LEU A 214 -0.05 6.76 -11.00
N TYR A 215 -0.89 5.87 -10.47
CA TYR A 215 -0.48 4.52 -10.04
C TYR A 215 0.22 3.76 -11.17
N SER A 216 -0.40 3.68 -12.35
CA SER A 216 0.19 3.00 -13.52
C SER A 216 1.51 3.62 -13.96
N THR A 217 1.67 4.94 -13.79
CA THR A 217 2.92 5.64 -14.18
C THR A 217 4.03 5.44 -13.15
N ARG A 218 3.71 5.45 -11.85
CA ARG A 218 4.70 5.38 -10.76
C ARG A 218 5.08 3.96 -10.38
N TRP A 219 4.13 3.03 -10.43
CA TRP A 219 4.33 1.63 -10.06
C TRP A 219 4.68 0.74 -11.25
N LEU A 220 4.81 1.30 -12.45
CA LEU A 220 5.48 0.65 -13.58
C LEU A 220 6.12 1.73 -14.47
N PRO A 221 7.31 2.25 -14.07
CA PRO A 221 7.98 3.32 -14.80
C PRO A 221 8.20 2.96 -16.27
N LYS A 222 8.10 3.93 -17.19
CA LYS A 222 8.20 3.66 -18.64
C LYS A 222 9.64 3.40 -19.08
N GLU A 223 10.59 3.97 -18.35
CA GLU A 223 12.02 3.96 -18.59
C GLU A 223 12.67 2.64 -18.09
N ARG A 224 11.89 1.76 -17.44
CA ARG A 224 12.38 0.47 -16.98
C ARG A 224 12.78 -0.43 -18.15
N ASN A 225 13.68 -1.37 -17.86
CA ASN A 225 13.94 -2.48 -18.76
C ASN A 225 12.71 -3.40 -18.82
N ALA A 226 12.48 -3.99 -20.00
CA ALA A 226 11.39 -4.93 -20.20
C ALA A 226 11.55 -6.16 -19.28
N TRP A 227 10.43 -6.73 -18.84
CA TRP A 227 10.43 -7.95 -18.05
C TRP A 227 11.18 -9.09 -18.76
N GLY A 228 12.16 -9.69 -18.07
CA GLY A 228 12.99 -10.77 -18.62
C GLY A 228 14.22 -10.30 -19.41
N SER A 229 14.57 -9.01 -19.39
CA SER A 229 15.85 -8.53 -19.89
C SER A 229 17.03 -9.09 -19.09
N ASN A 230 18.21 -9.18 -19.72
CA ASN A 230 19.45 -9.63 -19.05
C ASN A 230 19.81 -8.80 -17.82
N GLU A 231 19.49 -7.50 -17.86
CA GLU A 231 19.63 -6.59 -16.73
C GLU A 231 18.25 -6.30 -16.14
N ALA A 232 17.95 -6.89 -14.99
CA ALA A 232 16.69 -6.64 -14.29
C ALA A 232 16.63 -5.18 -13.79
N SER A 233 15.46 -4.56 -13.90
CA SER A 233 15.24 -3.25 -13.28
C SER A 233 15.12 -3.39 -11.78
N ASN A 234 15.92 -2.61 -11.05
CA ASN A 234 15.95 -2.56 -9.60
C ASN A 234 15.03 -1.46 -9.09
N ASP A 235 13.75 -1.54 -9.45
CA ASP A 235 12.71 -0.56 -9.15
C ASP A 235 11.62 -1.12 -8.21
N CYS A 236 10.74 -0.23 -7.75
CA CYS A 236 9.62 -0.57 -6.86
C CYS A 236 8.73 -1.68 -7.42
N ALA A 237 8.55 -1.70 -8.73
CA ALA A 237 7.71 -2.66 -9.42
C ALA A 237 8.31 -4.07 -9.43
N ASN A 238 9.64 -4.21 -9.56
CA ASN A 238 10.30 -5.50 -9.36
C ASN A 238 10.23 -5.95 -7.89
N GLY A 239 10.34 -5.00 -6.94
CA GLY A 239 10.15 -5.28 -5.51
C GLY A 239 8.75 -5.82 -5.21
N MET A 240 7.72 -5.10 -5.63
CA MET A 240 6.32 -5.46 -5.43
C MET A 240 5.90 -6.73 -6.18
N ALA A 241 6.60 -7.12 -7.25
CA ALA A 241 6.39 -8.40 -7.93
C ALA A 241 7.05 -9.60 -7.22
N ARG A 242 7.89 -9.37 -6.20
CA ARG A 242 8.65 -10.44 -5.51
C ARG A 242 8.34 -10.55 -4.02
N ILE A 243 7.82 -9.50 -3.41
CA ILE A 243 7.52 -9.45 -1.99
C ILE A 243 6.04 -9.10 -1.79
N PRO A 244 5.22 -10.01 -1.24
CA PRO A 244 3.84 -9.71 -0.86
C PRO A 244 3.77 -8.50 0.07
N THR A 245 3.02 -7.49 -0.34
CA THR A 245 2.92 -6.23 0.39
C THR A 245 1.78 -6.22 1.40
N VAL A 246 1.95 -5.45 2.47
CA VAL A 246 0.88 -5.02 3.36
C VAL A 246 0.94 -3.49 3.40
N MET A 247 -0.07 -2.82 2.85
CA MET A 247 -0.05 -1.37 2.61
C MET A 247 -1.06 -0.63 3.48
N MET A 248 -0.71 0.60 3.86
CA MET A 248 -1.64 1.61 4.38
C MET A 248 -1.24 2.97 3.86
N TRP A 249 -2.20 3.82 3.47
CA TRP A 249 -1.93 5.16 2.98
C TRP A 249 -1.45 6.14 4.07
N ASP A 250 -0.85 7.23 3.62
CA ASP A 250 -0.69 8.44 4.42
C ASP A 250 -1.21 9.68 3.66
N ASP A 251 -0.81 10.90 4.03
CA ASP A 251 -1.37 12.10 3.40
C ASP A 251 -1.00 12.24 1.94
N HIS A 252 0.23 11.96 1.52
CA HIS A 252 0.61 12.14 0.11
C HIS A 252 -0.12 11.18 -0.86
N ASP A 253 -0.69 10.07 -0.35
CA ASP A 253 -1.60 9.21 -1.11
C ASP A 253 -2.98 9.87 -1.36
N ILE A 254 -3.28 10.97 -0.65
CA ILE A 254 -4.41 11.87 -0.85
C ILE A 254 -3.89 13.18 -1.49
N PHE A 255 -3.24 14.02 -0.70
CA PHE A 255 -2.33 15.12 -1.04
C PHE A 255 -1.73 15.66 0.28
N ASP A 256 -0.57 16.33 0.18
CA ASP A 256 0.20 16.87 1.31
C ASP A 256 -0.66 17.55 2.38
N GLY A 257 -0.40 17.21 3.65
CA GLY A 257 -1.04 17.83 4.80
C GLY A 257 -2.49 17.43 5.06
N TRP A 258 -3.04 16.42 4.38
CA TRP A 258 -4.43 15.97 4.60
C TRP A 258 -4.73 15.75 6.09
N GLY A 259 -5.79 16.41 6.58
CA GLY A 259 -6.21 16.39 7.97
C GLY A 259 -5.57 17.46 8.86
N SER A 260 -4.65 18.28 8.33
CA SER A 260 -4.07 19.43 9.06
C SER A 260 -4.71 20.78 8.71
N TYR A 261 -5.68 20.81 7.80
CA TYR A 261 -6.36 22.03 7.37
C TYR A 261 -7.53 22.41 8.30
N SER A 262 -7.99 23.66 8.21
CA SER A 262 -9.15 24.11 8.98
C SER A 262 -10.41 23.29 8.60
N PRO A 263 -11.37 23.11 9.53
CA PRO A 263 -12.58 22.35 9.28
C PRO A 263 -13.32 22.78 8.01
N GLU A 264 -13.43 24.09 7.75
CA GLU A 264 -14.13 24.61 6.57
C GLU A 264 -13.46 24.22 5.25
N MET A 265 -12.13 24.11 5.26
CA MET A 265 -11.39 23.69 4.07
C MET A 265 -11.45 22.18 3.88
N GLN A 266 -11.33 21.41 4.96
CA GLN A 266 -11.49 19.96 4.94
C GLN A 266 -12.87 19.55 4.41
N GLN A 267 -13.90 20.35 4.71
CA GLN A 267 -15.29 20.18 4.27
C GLN A 267 -15.61 20.88 2.94
N SER A 268 -14.66 21.57 2.33
CA SER A 268 -14.89 22.21 1.03
C SER A 268 -15.23 21.16 -0.02
N GLU A 269 -16.00 21.57 -1.03
CA GLU A 269 -16.40 20.67 -2.12
C GLU A 269 -15.18 20.08 -2.83
N LEU A 270 -14.15 20.90 -3.08
CA LEU A 270 -12.92 20.45 -3.72
C LEU A 270 -12.19 19.37 -2.91
N PHE A 271 -11.96 19.59 -1.61
CA PHE A 271 -11.25 18.63 -0.76
C PHE A 271 -12.05 17.34 -0.61
N SER A 272 -13.37 17.43 -0.48
CA SER A 272 -14.26 16.26 -0.44
C SER A 272 -14.17 15.42 -1.72
N ARG A 273 -14.05 16.07 -2.90
CA ARG A 273 -13.89 15.36 -4.17
C ARG A 273 -12.49 14.76 -4.35
N LEU A 274 -11.43 15.47 -3.95
CA LEU A 274 -10.07 14.92 -3.94
C LEU A 274 -9.98 13.67 -3.07
N PHE A 275 -10.48 13.74 -1.84
CA PHE A 275 -10.50 12.60 -0.92
C PHE A 275 -11.35 11.44 -1.43
N PHE A 276 -12.51 11.70 -2.02
CA PHE A 276 -13.33 10.66 -2.64
C PHE A 276 -12.55 9.85 -3.69
N HIS A 277 -11.81 10.54 -4.57
CA HIS A 277 -11.03 9.88 -5.63
C HIS A 277 -9.76 9.22 -5.08
N ALA A 278 -9.08 9.84 -4.12
CA ALA A 278 -7.96 9.23 -3.40
C ALA A 278 -8.36 7.92 -2.72
N ARG A 279 -9.47 7.93 -1.96
CA ARG A 279 -10.03 6.76 -1.28
C ARG A 279 -10.35 5.63 -2.24
N ARG A 280 -10.94 5.94 -3.40
CA ARG A 280 -11.21 4.96 -4.47
C ARG A 280 -9.92 4.38 -5.05
N ALA A 281 -8.93 5.22 -5.33
CA ALA A 281 -7.67 4.74 -5.90
C ALA A 281 -6.90 3.87 -4.90
N PHE A 282 -6.82 4.28 -3.63
CA PHE A 282 -6.21 3.49 -2.55
C PHE A 282 -6.87 2.11 -2.42
N TRP A 283 -8.21 2.06 -2.40
CA TRP A 283 -8.99 0.82 -2.36
C TRP A 283 -8.66 -0.16 -3.49
N ILE A 284 -8.46 0.36 -4.70
CA ILE A 284 -8.22 -0.45 -5.91
C ILE A 284 -6.76 -0.86 -6.04
N PHE A 285 -5.82 0.03 -5.75
CA PHE A 285 -4.41 -0.20 -6.07
C PHE A 285 -3.61 -0.75 -4.91
N GLN A 286 -3.80 -0.21 -3.70
CA GLN A 286 -3.06 -0.66 -2.52
C GLN A 286 -3.79 -1.80 -1.80
N MET A 287 -5.10 -1.67 -1.63
CA MET A 287 -5.91 -2.73 -1.00
C MET A 287 -6.36 -3.82 -1.97
N GLN A 288 -6.31 -3.55 -3.29
CA GLN A 288 -6.76 -4.45 -4.37
C GLN A 288 -8.12 -5.10 -4.11
N HIS A 289 -9.12 -4.26 -3.90
CA HIS A 289 -10.53 -4.63 -3.91
C HIS A 289 -11.23 -4.05 -5.15
N ALA A 290 -12.38 -4.63 -5.50
CA ALA A 290 -13.14 -4.16 -6.65
C ALA A 290 -13.74 -2.78 -6.37
N ALA A 291 -13.70 -1.87 -7.34
CA ALA A 291 -14.19 -0.50 -7.17
C ALA A 291 -15.64 -0.45 -6.66
N ASP A 292 -16.48 -1.36 -7.16
CA ASP A 292 -17.91 -1.42 -6.84
C ASP A 292 -18.21 -1.98 -5.45
N SER A 293 -17.22 -2.59 -4.77
CA SER A 293 -17.39 -3.05 -3.38
C SER A 293 -17.04 -1.97 -2.34
N LEU A 294 -16.63 -0.77 -2.76
CA LEU A 294 -16.36 0.33 -1.85
C LEU A 294 -17.67 1.09 -1.52
N PRO A 295 -18.22 0.99 -0.31
CA PRO A 295 -19.37 1.79 0.08
C PRO A 295 -19.01 3.29 0.10
N VAL A 296 -20.01 4.12 -0.18
CA VAL A 296 -19.90 5.57 -0.03
C VAL A 296 -19.64 5.88 1.43
N LEU A 297 -18.66 6.76 1.68
CA LEU A 297 -18.37 7.25 3.02
C LEU A 297 -19.42 8.30 3.39
N GLU A 298 -20.32 7.96 4.31
CA GLU A 298 -21.42 8.84 4.71
C GLU A 298 -21.11 9.54 6.02
N SER A 299 -21.21 10.88 6.02
CA SER A 299 -21.11 11.67 7.25
C SER A 299 -22.25 11.32 8.21
N GLN A 300 -21.94 11.26 9.49
CA GLN A 300 -22.93 11.15 10.54
C GLN A 300 -23.59 12.52 10.75
N SER A 301 -24.91 12.58 10.57
CA SER A 301 -25.71 13.80 10.74
C SER A 301 -26.64 13.70 11.95
N GLY A 302 -27.10 14.85 12.44
CA GLY A 302 -28.10 14.92 13.54
C GLY A 302 -27.52 14.83 14.95
N LEU A 303 -26.20 14.98 15.11
CA LEU A 303 -25.56 15.14 16.42
C LEU A 303 -25.49 16.64 16.77
N GLU A 304 -25.88 17.03 17.98
CA GLU A 304 -25.65 18.38 18.52
C GLU A 304 -24.19 18.57 18.96
N VAL A 305 -23.25 18.42 18.04
CA VAL A 305 -21.81 18.57 18.28
C VAL A 305 -21.20 19.53 17.27
N ARG A 306 -20.04 20.10 17.61
CA ARG A 306 -19.25 20.88 16.66
C ARG A 306 -18.86 19.96 15.49
N ASN A 307 -19.03 20.42 14.26
CA ASN A 307 -18.67 19.68 13.04
C ASN A 307 -17.17 19.84 12.71
N ASP A 308 -16.31 20.07 13.70
CA ASP A 308 -14.89 20.34 13.43
C ASP A 308 -14.14 19.05 13.07
N ASP A 309 -14.59 17.93 13.61
CA ASP A 309 -14.03 16.61 13.39
C ASP A 309 -14.88 15.77 12.41
N PRO A 310 -14.26 15.05 11.47
CA PRO A 310 -14.96 14.10 10.62
C PRO A 310 -15.59 12.98 11.46
N LEU A 311 -16.90 12.83 11.35
CA LEU A 311 -17.64 11.70 11.90
C LEU A 311 -18.40 11.02 10.76
N PHE A 312 -18.13 9.73 10.58
CA PHE A 312 -18.72 8.93 9.51
C PHE A 312 -19.49 7.74 10.10
N ARG A 313 -20.49 7.26 9.36
CA ARG A 313 -21.22 6.06 9.75
C ARG A 313 -20.27 4.84 9.69
N PRO A 314 -20.29 3.97 10.73
CA PRO A 314 -19.46 2.78 10.73
C PRO A 314 -19.89 1.81 9.62
N VAL A 315 -18.92 1.07 9.08
CA VAL A 315 -19.15 0.07 8.04
C VAL A 315 -18.91 -1.32 8.62
N LYS A 316 -19.82 -2.25 8.34
CA LYS A 316 -19.65 -3.67 8.65
C LYS A 316 -18.93 -4.37 7.50
N TRP A 317 -17.62 -4.24 7.46
CA TRP A 317 -16.76 -4.72 6.38
C TRP A 317 -16.87 -6.21 6.11
N SER A 318 -17.08 -7.05 7.13
CA SER A 318 -17.32 -8.49 6.98
C SER A 318 -18.55 -8.81 6.13
N GLN A 319 -19.56 -7.94 6.13
CA GLN A 319 -20.74 -8.07 5.27
C GLN A 319 -20.47 -7.53 3.86
N VAL A 320 -19.77 -6.40 3.75
CA VAL A 320 -19.41 -5.79 2.46
C VAL A 320 -18.48 -6.69 1.64
N LEU A 321 -17.57 -7.38 2.31
CA LEU A 321 -16.49 -8.17 1.68
C LEU A 321 -16.67 -9.69 1.83
N GLY A 322 -17.78 -10.15 2.42
CA GLY A 322 -17.95 -11.55 2.82
C GLY A 322 -17.89 -12.57 1.67
N GLU A 323 -18.15 -12.15 0.43
CA GLU A 323 -18.08 -13.00 -0.77
C GLU A 323 -16.66 -13.05 -1.38
N ASP A 324 -15.75 -12.17 -0.94
CA ASP A 324 -14.38 -12.09 -1.47
C ASP A 324 -13.41 -12.91 -0.60
N GLU A 325 -13.05 -14.11 -1.06
CA GLU A 325 -12.11 -15.00 -0.37
C GLU A 325 -10.71 -14.41 -0.14
N LEU A 326 -10.34 -13.38 -0.90
CA LEU A 326 -9.08 -12.65 -0.81
C LEU A 326 -9.23 -11.27 -0.17
N ALA A 327 -10.36 -11.01 0.49
CA ALA A 327 -10.57 -9.76 1.17
C ALA A 327 -9.53 -9.49 2.25
N LEU A 328 -9.14 -8.22 2.42
CA LEU A 328 -8.39 -7.82 3.61
C LEU A 328 -9.27 -7.97 4.86
N PRO A 329 -8.68 -8.35 6.01
CA PRO A 329 -9.40 -8.53 7.27
C PRO A 329 -9.67 -7.18 7.95
N LEU A 330 -10.41 -6.30 7.27
CA LEU A 330 -10.84 -5.01 7.80
C LEU A 330 -11.67 -5.22 9.08
N LEU A 331 -11.39 -4.39 10.08
CA LEU A 331 -12.15 -4.43 11.33
C LEU A 331 -13.56 -3.93 11.06
N ASP A 332 -14.57 -4.63 11.57
CA ASP A 332 -15.96 -4.19 11.51
C ASP A 332 -16.21 -2.94 12.36
N ASP A 333 -17.34 -2.29 12.10
CA ASP A 333 -17.86 -1.18 12.89
C ASP A 333 -16.92 0.04 12.95
N GLN A 334 -16.23 0.32 11.84
CA GLN A 334 -15.41 1.51 11.65
C GLN A 334 -15.52 2.02 10.20
N PRO A 335 -15.41 3.34 9.94
CA PRO A 335 -15.65 3.91 8.62
C PRO A 335 -14.45 3.85 7.66
N GLY A 336 -13.24 3.74 8.20
CA GLY A 336 -11.98 3.71 7.45
C GLY A 336 -11.51 2.31 7.11
N PHE A 337 -10.20 2.15 6.99
CA PHE A 337 -9.57 0.93 6.48
C PHE A 337 -8.62 0.26 7.47
N THR A 338 -8.86 0.39 8.78
CA THR A 338 -8.04 -0.33 9.76
C THR A 338 -8.28 -1.85 9.62
N PHE A 339 -7.21 -2.64 9.51
CA PHE A 339 -7.27 -4.10 9.42
C PHE A 339 -6.19 -4.78 10.26
N MET A 340 -6.34 -6.08 10.50
CA MET A 340 -5.40 -6.85 11.29
C MET A 340 -5.09 -8.21 10.67
N HIS A 341 -3.81 -8.48 10.42
CA HIS A 341 -3.36 -9.80 9.99
C HIS A 341 -2.81 -10.64 11.15
N ARG A 342 -2.95 -11.97 11.00
CA ARG A 342 -2.22 -12.99 11.76
C ARG A 342 -1.26 -13.71 10.82
N ALA A 343 0.00 -13.83 11.22
CA ALA A 343 1.01 -14.62 10.52
C ALA A 343 1.91 -15.32 11.54
N GLY A 344 1.66 -16.62 11.78
CA GLY A 344 2.33 -17.39 12.83
C GLY A 344 2.17 -16.70 14.21
N PRO A 345 3.27 -16.40 14.92
CA PRO A 345 3.25 -15.76 16.23
C PRO A 345 3.07 -14.23 16.18
N VAL A 346 2.88 -13.63 15.00
CA VAL A 346 2.78 -12.18 14.82
C VAL A 346 1.33 -11.77 14.55
N ARG A 347 0.89 -10.71 15.24
CA ARG A 347 -0.29 -9.94 14.90
C ARG A 347 0.13 -8.58 14.37
N LEU A 348 -0.28 -8.24 13.15
CA LEU A 348 0.04 -6.99 12.50
C LEU A 348 -1.22 -6.13 12.44
N VAL A 349 -1.24 -5.05 13.19
CA VAL A 349 -2.28 -4.02 13.17
C VAL A 349 -1.88 -2.98 12.15
N VAL A 350 -2.75 -2.73 11.18
CA VAL A 350 -2.55 -1.77 10.12
C VAL A 350 -3.61 -0.69 10.25
N ALA A 351 -3.22 0.46 10.81
CA ALA A 351 -4.15 1.51 11.23
C ALA A 351 -4.32 2.58 10.14
N ASP A 352 -5.56 2.84 9.75
CA ASP A 352 -5.90 3.97 8.89
C ASP A 352 -5.98 5.25 9.74
N LEU A 353 -4.96 6.11 9.62
CA LEU A 353 -4.86 7.35 10.38
C LEU A 353 -5.30 8.59 9.59
N ARG A 354 -5.94 8.40 8.41
CA ARG A 354 -6.26 9.49 7.48
C ARG A 354 -7.75 9.64 7.18
N THR A 355 -8.56 8.58 7.25
CA THR A 355 -10.01 8.68 6.99
C THR A 355 -10.70 9.68 7.93
N GLU A 356 -10.41 9.61 9.22
CA GLU A 356 -11.08 10.42 10.25
C GLU A 356 -10.20 11.57 10.77
N ARG A 357 -9.11 11.89 10.06
CA ARG A 357 -8.10 12.85 10.50
C ARG A 357 -8.59 14.28 10.43
N SER A 358 -8.37 15.02 11.51
CA SER A 358 -8.47 16.46 11.64
C SER A 358 -7.28 17.00 12.45
N GLN A 359 -7.32 18.30 12.78
CA GLN A 359 -6.34 18.94 13.66
C GLN A 359 -6.42 18.41 15.10
N GLU A 360 -7.60 17.97 15.55
CA GLU A 360 -7.87 17.54 16.93
C GLU A 360 -8.16 16.03 17.05
N GLN A 361 -8.40 15.35 15.92
CA GLN A 361 -8.75 13.93 15.85
C GLN A 361 -7.80 13.17 14.92
N VAL A 362 -7.32 12.01 15.36
CA VAL A 362 -6.60 11.05 14.48
C VAL A 362 -7.52 9.92 14.05
N LEU A 363 -8.17 9.28 15.02
CA LEU A 363 -9.16 8.22 14.84
C LEU A 363 -10.44 8.62 15.54
N GLY A 364 -11.58 8.33 14.93
CA GLY A 364 -12.89 8.56 15.52
C GLY A 364 -13.22 7.54 16.61
N PRO A 365 -14.28 7.78 17.40
CA PRO A 365 -14.66 6.93 18.52
C PRO A 365 -14.97 5.47 18.13
N GLU A 366 -15.61 5.26 16.98
CA GLU A 366 -15.97 3.92 16.49
C GLU A 366 -14.72 3.13 16.08
N THR A 367 -13.77 3.76 15.39
CA THR A 367 -12.49 3.13 15.04
C THR A 367 -11.67 2.77 16.29
N TRP A 368 -11.61 3.65 17.29
CA TRP A 368 -10.97 3.32 18.57
C TRP A 368 -11.61 2.11 19.25
N ARG A 369 -12.95 2.08 19.31
CA ARG A 369 -13.70 0.97 19.92
C ARG A 369 -13.45 -0.35 19.18
N SER A 370 -13.52 -0.33 17.84
CA SER A 370 -13.26 -1.50 17.01
C SER A 370 -11.84 -2.02 17.21
N LEU A 371 -10.85 -1.12 17.25
CA LEU A 371 -9.46 -1.49 17.51
C LEU A 371 -9.27 -2.08 18.91
N GLN A 372 -9.80 -1.46 19.96
CA GLN A 372 -9.72 -1.96 21.34
C GLN A 372 -10.38 -3.34 21.50
N ASN A 373 -11.56 -3.53 20.92
CA ASN A 373 -12.24 -4.82 20.90
C ASN A 373 -11.38 -5.87 20.20
N SER A 374 -10.83 -5.54 19.03
CA SER A 374 -9.98 -6.46 18.26
C SER A 374 -8.70 -6.83 19.01
N LEU A 375 -8.06 -5.87 19.68
CA LEU A 375 -6.86 -6.09 20.50
C LEU A 375 -7.15 -6.95 21.73
N SER A 376 -8.29 -6.75 22.38
CA SER A 376 -8.70 -7.50 23.57
C SER A 376 -8.98 -8.98 23.27
N ASN A 377 -9.28 -9.30 22.00
CA ASN A 377 -9.57 -10.66 21.53
C ASN A 377 -8.32 -11.38 20.98
N ILE A 378 -7.11 -10.82 21.12
CA ILE A 378 -5.89 -11.47 20.66
C ILE A 378 -5.52 -12.63 21.60
N GLU A 379 -5.47 -13.85 21.06
CA GLU A 379 -4.99 -15.05 21.76
C GLU A 379 -3.56 -14.87 22.30
N ALA A 380 -3.34 -15.19 23.57
CA ALA A 380 -2.01 -15.26 24.19
C ALA A 380 -1.22 -16.48 23.68
N ASN A 381 0.11 -16.36 23.57
CA ASN A 381 1.02 -17.46 23.19
C ASN A 381 2.03 -17.85 24.29
N ASP A 382 2.08 -17.13 25.43
CA ASP A 382 3.07 -17.34 26.50
C ASP A 382 4.53 -17.48 26.01
N ARG A 383 4.86 -16.79 24.90
CA ARG A 383 6.19 -16.80 24.23
C ARG A 383 6.67 -18.17 23.71
N LYS A 384 5.78 -19.10 23.34
CA LYS A 384 6.16 -20.41 22.74
C LYS A 384 6.49 -20.34 21.26
N HIS A 385 7.74 -20.59 20.86
CA HIS A 385 8.19 -20.56 19.47
C HIS A 385 8.72 -21.94 19.00
N PRO A 386 8.31 -22.47 17.83
CA PRO A 386 7.18 -22.01 17.01
C PRO A 386 5.85 -22.30 17.72
N GLY A 387 4.78 -21.57 17.41
CA GLY A 387 3.50 -21.79 18.09
C GLY A 387 2.33 -20.95 17.58
N THR A 388 1.12 -21.44 17.88
CA THR A 388 -0.16 -20.82 17.53
C THR A 388 -0.61 -19.87 18.65
N GLY A 389 -0.56 -18.56 18.39
CA GLY A 389 -0.98 -17.51 19.34
C GLY A 389 -0.17 -16.22 19.08
N CYS A 390 -0.44 -15.11 19.77
CA CYS A 390 0.35 -13.87 19.59
C CYS A 390 1.55 -13.78 20.56
N GLN A 391 2.76 -13.68 20.01
CA GLN A 391 3.98 -13.26 20.74
C GLN A 391 4.34 -11.81 20.47
N HIS A 392 4.10 -11.35 19.24
CA HIS A 392 4.49 -10.02 18.78
C HIS A 392 3.28 -9.30 18.21
N LEU A 393 2.97 -8.14 18.76
CA LEU A 393 2.02 -7.19 18.20
C LEU A 393 2.83 -6.10 17.49
N LEU A 394 2.70 -5.99 16.18
CA LEU A 394 3.27 -4.90 15.40
C LEU A 394 2.15 -3.92 15.05
N PHE A 395 2.30 -2.66 15.44
CA PHE A 395 1.39 -1.59 15.08
C PHE A 395 2.04 -0.75 13.97
N MET A 396 1.47 -0.80 12.77
CA MET A 396 1.91 0.01 11.64
C MET A 396 1.17 1.36 11.70
N SER A 397 1.92 2.42 11.96
CA SER A 397 1.46 3.80 12.02
C SER A 397 2.01 4.55 10.82
N SER A 398 1.12 5.13 9.99
CA SER A 398 1.54 5.94 8.85
C SER A 398 2.04 7.32 9.24
N VAL A 399 1.59 7.81 10.38
CA VAL A 399 2.01 9.08 10.97
C VAL A 399 3.10 8.83 12.01
N PRO A 400 4.16 9.66 12.09
CA PRO A 400 5.14 9.58 13.16
C PRO A 400 4.48 9.71 14.54
N VAL A 401 4.68 8.70 15.41
CA VAL A 401 4.12 8.67 16.78
C VAL A 401 4.71 9.78 17.66
N VAL A 402 5.92 10.23 17.34
CA VAL A 402 6.60 11.33 18.02
C VAL A 402 7.00 12.36 16.97
N HIS A 403 6.35 13.51 16.98
CA HIS A 403 6.88 14.70 16.34
C HIS A 403 7.74 15.44 17.38
N PRO A 404 9.08 15.32 17.36
CA PRO A 404 9.89 16.29 18.09
C PRO A 404 9.57 17.64 17.48
N LYS A 405 9.14 18.63 18.29
CA LYS A 405 8.94 19.99 17.80
C LYS A 405 10.25 20.42 17.15
N LEU A 406 10.32 20.45 15.82
CA LEU A 406 11.55 20.70 15.07
C LEU A 406 12.14 22.07 15.41
N SER A 407 11.32 23.01 15.91
CA SER A 407 11.76 24.29 16.46
C SER A 407 12.73 24.16 17.65
N LEU A 408 12.68 23.06 18.42
CA LEU A 408 13.65 22.76 19.49
C LEU A 408 14.93 22.14 18.95
N ALA A 409 14.86 21.34 17.87
CA ALA A 409 16.03 20.75 17.25
C ALA A 409 16.84 21.81 16.47
N GLU A 410 16.16 22.69 15.73
CA GLU A 410 16.78 23.83 15.04
C GLU A 410 17.49 24.79 16.03
N ALA A 411 16.84 25.11 17.16
CA ALA A 411 17.47 25.92 18.21
C ALA A 411 18.67 25.23 18.90
N PHE A 412 18.68 23.89 18.97
CA PHE A 412 19.82 23.14 19.51
C PHE A 412 21.00 23.09 18.53
N PHE A 413 20.75 22.93 17.22
CA PHE A 413 21.81 22.90 16.22
C PHE A 413 22.46 24.28 15.99
N ASP A 414 21.72 25.37 16.11
CA ASP A 414 22.27 26.73 16.06
C ASP A 414 23.17 27.07 17.26
N SER A 415 23.05 26.34 18.38
CA SER A 415 23.85 26.57 19.59
C SER A 415 25.22 25.87 19.59
N PHE A 416 25.46 24.94 18.65
CA PHE A 416 26.73 24.20 18.52
C PHE A 416 27.56 24.60 17.29
N GLY A 417 27.14 25.64 16.57
CA GLY A 417 27.81 26.18 15.39
C GLY A 417 28.18 27.66 15.54
N SER A 418 28.97 28.00 16.56
CA SER A 418 29.70 29.27 16.64
C SER A 418 31.15 29.04 17.02
#